data_AF-A0A142L3Q5-F1
#
_entry.id   AF-A0A142L3Q5-F1
#
_cell.length_a   1.000
_cell.length_b   1.000
_cell.length_c   1.000
_cell.angle_alpha   90.00
_cell.angle_beta   90.00
_cell.angle_gamma   90.00
#
_symmetry.space_group_name_H-M   'P 1'
#
loop_
_entity.id
_entity.type
_entity.pdbx_description
1 polymer ?
#
loop_
_entity_poly.entity_id
_entity_poly.type
_entity_poly.pdbx_seq_one_letter_code
_entity_poly.pdbx_strand_id
1 'polypeptide(L)'
;MIISKIVKKNIIYYKLHAEQTVTGTFLDEPGSGIFEEILTHTTIDKLVSDSETMSPKEFILVLDFSNIKGCQNNIKKKIIQLIHKFKYVVLTNITKKIIEDIEVGIFQNPNNIESDDCFLKFILSNETIEEIDLDIESIFIDEFLVRLKKHVEPSVEGKDIVHDSSSVYLTSYINIKSFISLEKSFFIYSIYHLAIKIRDHWKIELKSEIINQKPILICQNLNSSYITSVLSSLLKLDILILDKIGPINKIYSTLDRKIEESRNYIVVSDLVCLGTEIKIAKSIIEFLGGIYLGNVSIIRVETILKKDKSYLDTECVFNITNENNKEIEYEIKTALNIVS
;
A
#
# COMPACT_ATOMS: atom_id res chain seq x y z
N MET A 1 -16.88 -1.80 5.54
CA MET A 1 -15.49 -2.25 5.76
C MET A 1 -14.63 -1.01 5.72
N ILE A 2 -13.87 -0.73 6.77
CA ILE A 2 -12.84 0.32 6.81
C ILE A 2 -11.48 -0.35 6.62
N ILE A 3 -10.59 0.22 5.80
CA ILE A 3 -9.34 -0.43 5.40
C ILE A 3 -8.09 0.15 6.07
N SER A 4 -8.10 1.45 6.36
CA SER A 4 -6.98 2.26 6.83
C SER A 4 -7.04 2.55 8.32
N LYS A 5 -8.05 2.03 9.02
CA LYS A 5 -8.20 2.18 10.47
C LYS A 5 -7.02 1.51 11.18
N ILE A 6 -6.25 2.32 11.90
CA ILE A 6 -5.18 1.84 12.78
C ILE A 6 -5.46 2.36 14.19
N VAL A 7 -5.44 1.49 15.20
CA VAL A 7 -5.64 1.84 16.61
C VAL A 7 -4.33 1.57 17.34
N LYS A 8 -3.67 2.63 17.82
CA LYS A 8 -2.39 2.54 18.53
C LYS A 8 -2.50 3.36 19.81
N LYS A 9 -2.40 2.69 20.97
CA LYS A 9 -2.61 3.32 22.30
C LYS A 9 -3.99 4.01 22.36
N ASN A 10 -4.02 5.32 22.54
CA ASN A 10 -5.21 6.17 22.58
C ASN A 10 -5.47 6.92 21.25
N ILE A 11 -4.80 6.55 20.16
CA ILE A 11 -4.96 7.17 18.84
C ILE A 11 -5.73 6.22 17.91
N ILE A 12 -6.70 6.78 17.19
CA ILE A 12 -7.35 6.13 16.05
C ILE A 12 -7.02 6.92 14.80
N TYR A 13 -6.38 6.28 13.84
CA TYR A 13 -5.94 6.87 12.59
C TYR A 13 -6.77 6.36 11.41
N TYR A 14 -7.13 7.26 10.49
CA TYR A 14 -7.71 6.93 9.18
C TYR A 14 -7.01 7.70 8.06
N LYS A 15 -6.76 7.04 6.93
CA LYS A 15 -6.29 7.66 5.69
C LYS A 15 -7.48 7.91 4.77
N LEU A 16 -7.96 9.14 4.71
CA LEU A 16 -9.22 9.47 4.03
C LEU A 16 -9.20 9.12 2.53
N HIS A 17 -8.10 9.40 1.84
CA HIS A 17 -7.96 9.05 0.43
C HIS A 17 -8.00 7.53 0.20
N ALA A 18 -7.45 6.72 1.10
CA ALA A 18 -7.56 5.26 0.98
C ALA A 18 -9.02 4.78 1.10
N GLU A 19 -9.75 5.29 2.09
CA GLU A 19 -11.17 4.95 2.29
C GLU A 19 -12.06 5.37 1.12
N GLN A 20 -11.82 6.58 0.62
CA GLN A 20 -12.47 7.16 -0.55
C GLN A 20 -12.26 6.28 -1.78
N THR A 21 -11.00 5.98 -2.10
CA THR A 21 -10.63 5.28 -3.33
C THR A 21 -11.15 3.85 -3.35
N VAL A 22 -11.12 3.15 -2.21
CA VAL A 22 -11.66 1.79 -2.13
C VAL A 22 -13.19 1.79 -2.10
N THR A 23 -13.82 2.77 -1.45
CA THR A 23 -15.27 2.95 -1.55
C THR A 23 -15.71 3.19 -2.99
N GLY A 24 -15.11 4.18 -3.67
CA GLY A 24 -15.46 4.55 -5.03
C GLY A 24 -14.96 3.59 -6.12
N THR A 25 -14.18 2.57 -5.78
CA THR A 25 -13.71 1.56 -6.75
C THR A 25 -14.45 0.24 -6.62
N PHE A 26 -14.80 -0.16 -5.39
CA PHE A 26 -15.36 -1.49 -5.12
C PHE A 26 -16.82 -1.46 -4.64
N LEU A 27 -17.36 -0.31 -4.24
CA LEU A 27 -18.69 -0.20 -3.65
C LEU A 27 -19.66 0.67 -4.47
N ASP A 28 -19.23 1.83 -4.99
CA ASP A 28 -20.13 2.79 -5.67
C ASP A 28 -19.45 3.50 -6.86
N GLU A 29 -19.99 3.31 -8.08
CA GLU A 29 -19.60 3.90 -9.39
C GLU A 29 -18.15 3.63 -9.87
N PRO A 30 -17.83 3.71 -11.18
CA PRO A 30 -16.45 3.64 -11.65
C PRO A 30 -15.71 4.94 -11.31
N GLY A 31 -15.34 5.13 -10.04
CA GLY A 31 -14.54 6.26 -9.60
C GLY A 31 -13.14 6.27 -10.24
N SER A 32 -12.42 7.39 -10.15
CA SER A 32 -11.10 7.58 -10.76
C SER A 32 -9.96 6.79 -10.09
N GLY A 33 -10.27 5.87 -9.17
CA GLY A 33 -9.26 5.15 -8.39
C GLY A 33 -8.42 6.12 -7.56
N ILE A 34 -7.11 5.91 -7.47
CA ILE A 34 -6.18 6.77 -6.68
C ILE A 34 -5.97 8.19 -7.24
N PHE A 35 -6.65 8.52 -8.34
CA PHE A 35 -6.65 9.86 -8.93
C PHE A 35 -7.84 10.71 -8.42
N GLU A 36 -8.68 10.15 -7.54
CA GLU A 36 -9.82 10.85 -6.94
C GLU A 36 -9.38 11.77 -5.78
N GLU A 37 -9.33 13.07 -6.03
CA GLU A 37 -8.80 14.05 -5.06
C GLU A 37 -9.89 14.81 -4.28
N ILE A 38 -11.19 14.56 -4.53
CA ILE A 38 -12.31 15.28 -3.90
C ILE A 38 -13.01 14.39 -2.89
N LEU A 39 -12.76 14.60 -1.59
CA LEU A 39 -13.37 13.83 -0.51
C LEU A 39 -14.91 13.89 -0.57
N THR A 40 -15.56 12.72 -0.56
CA THR A 40 -17.03 12.63 -0.56
C THR A 40 -17.62 12.58 0.84
N HIS A 41 -18.89 12.97 0.93
CA HIS A 41 -19.67 12.80 2.16
C HIS A 41 -19.80 11.33 2.57
N THR A 42 -19.92 10.41 1.60
CA THR A 42 -20.08 8.96 1.84
C THR A 42 -18.88 8.37 2.58
N THR A 43 -17.67 8.84 2.28
CA THR A 43 -16.46 8.43 2.97
C THR A 43 -16.54 8.82 4.45
N ILE A 44 -16.82 10.08 4.76
CA ILE A 44 -16.92 10.54 6.15
C ILE A 44 -18.09 9.87 6.90
N ASP A 45 -19.21 9.61 6.24
CA ASP A 45 -20.35 8.90 6.86
C ASP A 45 -19.96 7.50 7.35
N LYS A 46 -19.17 6.77 6.57
CA LYS A 46 -18.66 5.46 6.99
C LYS A 46 -17.78 5.56 8.23
N LEU A 47 -16.97 6.60 8.34
CA LEU A 47 -16.13 6.85 9.52
C LEU A 47 -16.97 7.18 10.75
N VAL A 48 -18.03 7.99 10.57
CA VAL A 48 -18.99 8.28 11.64
C VAL A 48 -19.66 6.99 12.11
N SER A 49 -20.16 6.15 11.21
CA SER A 49 -20.77 4.86 11.57
C SER A 49 -19.78 3.90 12.23
N ASP A 50 -18.55 3.79 11.72
CA ASP A 50 -17.52 2.93 12.33
C ASP A 50 -17.15 3.40 13.75
N SER A 51 -17.21 4.71 14.02
CA SER A 51 -16.97 5.22 15.36
C SER A 51 -18.12 4.93 16.34
N GLU A 52 -19.34 4.58 15.88
CA GLU A 52 -20.50 4.28 16.76
C GLU A 52 -20.32 3.01 17.58
N THR A 53 -19.47 2.10 17.11
CA THR A 53 -19.19 0.84 17.80
C THR A 53 -18.09 0.96 18.86
N MET A 54 -17.64 2.17 19.21
CA MET A 54 -16.50 2.40 20.12
C MET A 54 -16.87 3.31 21.30
N SER A 55 -16.10 3.24 22.40
CA SER A 55 -16.14 4.19 23.53
C SER A 55 -15.16 5.35 23.28
N PRO A 56 -15.55 6.44 22.59
CA PRO A 56 -14.61 7.26 21.82
C PRO A 56 -14.04 8.46 22.60
N LYS A 57 -14.60 8.77 23.78
CA LYS A 57 -14.28 9.99 24.55
C LYS A 57 -12.84 10.03 25.11
N GLU A 58 -12.13 8.90 25.10
CA GLU A 58 -10.73 8.82 25.54
C GLU A 58 -9.74 8.86 24.38
N PHE A 59 -10.22 8.71 23.15
CA PHE A 59 -9.39 8.58 21.97
C PHE A 59 -9.19 9.91 21.25
N ILE A 60 -7.99 10.06 20.68
CA ILE A 60 -7.65 11.09 19.71
C ILE A 60 -7.92 10.50 18.32
N LEU A 61 -8.76 11.17 17.55
CA LEU A 61 -9.01 10.83 16.15
C LEU A 61 -8.04 11.58 15.26
N VAL A 62 -7.32 10.87 14.41
CA VAL A 62 -6.44 11.44 13.37
C VAL A 62 -7.03 11.13 12.01
N LEU A 63 -7.33 12.17 11.25
CA LEU A 63 -7.82 12.10 9.88
C LEU A 63 -6.74 12.63 8.93
N ASP A 64 -6.16 11.75 8.13
CA ASP A 64 -5.10 12.11 7.19
C ASP A 64 -5.67 12.41 5.80
N PHE A 65 -5.43 13.64 5.35
CA PHE A 65 -5.89 14.23 4.10
C PHE A 65 -4.88 14.13 2.95
N SER A 66 -3.71 13.46 3.08
CA SER A 66 -2.79 13.42 1.93
C SER A 66 -3.46 12.79 0.71
N ASN A 67 -3.23 13.41 -0.46
CA ASN A 67 -3.87 13.15 -1.75
C ASN A 67 -5.35 13.62 -1.87
N ILE A 68 -5.89 14.30 -0.86
CA ILE A 68 -7.16 15.04 -0.99
C ILE A 68 -6.85 16.52 -1.23
N LYS A 69 -7.46 17.11 -2.25
CA LYS A 69 -7.31 18.54 -2.61
C LYS A 69 -8.59 19.35 -2.51
N GLY A 70 -9.72 18.69 -2.28
CA GLY A 70 -11.00 19.34 -2.08
C GLY A 70 -11.99 18.42 -1.39
N CYS A 71 -13.16 18.96 -1.07
CA CYS A 71 -14.21 18.20 -0.40
C CYS A 71 -15.59 18.58 -0.97
N GLN A 72 -16.52 17.63 -0.96
CA GLN A 72 -17.92 17.90 -1.26
C GLN A 72 -18.56 18.79 -0.19
N ASN A 73 -19.60 19.52 -0.59
CA ASN A 73 -20.43 20.29 0.34
C ASN A 73 -21.00 19.38 1.45
N ASN A 74 -21.31 19.97 2.61
CA ASN A 74 -21.93 19.34 3.79
C ASN A 74 -21.05 18.39 4.62
N ILE A 75 -19.75 18.25 4.32
CA ILE A 75 -18.81 17.49 5.17
C ILE A 75 -18.69 18.10 6.58
N LYS A 76 -18.82 19.43 6.71
CA LYS A 76 -18.79 20.17 7.99
C LYS A 76 -19.61 19.52 9.09
N LYS A 77 -20.89 19.22 8.82
CA LYS A 77 -21.81 18.66 9.83
C LYS A 77 -21.27 17.35 10.41
N LYS A 78 -20.61 16.53 9.59
CA LYS A 78 -20.06 15.24 9.99
C LYS A 78 -18.74 15.38 10.73
N ILE A 79 -17.89 16.32 10.32
CA ILE A 79 -16.70 16.68 11.10
C ILE A 79 -17.09 17.14 12.51
N ILE A 80 -18.10 18.00 12.64
CA ILE A 80 -18.60 18.44 13.96
C ILE A 80 -19.11 17.25 14.80
N GLN A 81 -19.77 16.27 14.18
CA GLN A 81 -20.18 15.04 14.89
C GLN A 81 -18.98 14.27 15.45
N LEU A 82 -17.88 14.19 14.70
CA LEU A 82 -16.64 13.55 15.16
C LEU A 82 -16.00 14.36 16.30
N ILE A 83 -15.97 15.70 16.21
CA ILE A 83 -15.44 16.58 17.28
C ILE A 83 -16.16 16.31 18.61
N HIS A 84 -17.48 16.20 18.62
CA HIS A 84 -18.25 15.95 19.86
C HIS A 84 -18.05 14.54 20.44
N LYS A 85 -17.49 13.62 19.66
CA LYS A 85 -17.42 12.21 19.98
C LYS A 85 -16.07 11.81 20.55
N PHE A 86 -15.01 12.37 20.00
CA PHE A 86 -13.63 12.08 20.37
C PHE A 86 -13.09 13.10 21.37
N LYS A 87 -12.01 12.75 22.08
CA LYS A 87 -11.32 13.69 22.97
C LYS A 87 -10.79 14.88 22.17
N TYR A 88 -10.11 14.57 21.06
CA TYR A 88 -9.60 15.53 20.10
C TYR A 88 -9.71 14.96 18.69
N VAL A 89 -9.89 15.84 17.71
CA VAL A 89 -9.82 15.51 16.29
C VAL A 89 -8.66 16.30 15.68
N VAL A 90 -7.74 15.58 15.07
CA VAL A 90 -6.54 16.12 14.41
C VAL A 90 -6.64 15.82 12.93
N LEU A 91 -6.54 16.85 12.10
CA LEU A 91 -6.47 16.75 10.66
C LEU A 91 -4.99 16.87 10.26
N THR A 92 -4.47 15.92 9.48
CA THR A 92 -3.07 15.93 9.04
C THR A 92 -2.99 16.03 7.53
N ASN A 93 -1.93 16.70 7.04
CA ASN A 93 -1.70 16.92 5.61
C ASN A 93 -2.90 17.56 4.88
N ILE A 94 -3.57 18.53 5.51
CA ILE A 94 -4.78 19.17 5.00
C ILE A 94 -4.46 20.54 4.40
N THR A 95 -5.02 20.85 3.23
CA THR A 95 -4.80 22.16 2.59
C THR A 95 -5.60 23.27 3.26
N LYS A 96 -5.11 24.51 3.18
CA LYS A 96 -5.83 25.70 3.69
C LYS A 96 -7.21 25.84 3.05
N LYS A 97 -7.31 25.56 1.75
CA LYS A 97 -8.58 25.51 1.01
C LYS A 97 -9.62 24.59 1.67
N ILE A 98 -9.24 23.37 2.07
CA ILE A 98 -10.18 22.43 2.70
C ILE A 98 -10.63 22.95 4.08
N ILE A 99 -9.75 23.59 4.84
CA ILE A 99 -10.11 24.21 6.13
C ILE A 99 -11.17 25.31 5.95
N GLU A 100 -11.03 26.11 4.89
CA GLU A 100 -12.01 27.11 4.48
C GLU A 100 -13.32 26.46 4.03
N ASP A 101 -13.26 25.46 3.13
CA ASP A 101 -14.43 24.75 2.57
C ASP A 101 -15.27 24.05 3.67
N ILE A 102 -14.63 23.51 4.71
CA ILE A 102 -15.30 22.84 5.84
C ILE A 102 -15.72 23.87 6.93
N GLU A 103 -15.27 25.12 6.82
CA GLU A 103 -15.52 26.22 7.76
C GLU A 103 -15.09 25.91 9.20
N VAL A 104 -13.89 25.33 9.36
CA VAL A 104 -13.29 24.98 10.66
C VAL A 104 -12.10 25.88 11.03
N GLY A 105 -11.85 26.95 10.27
CA GLY A 105 -10.79 27.93 10.56
C GLY A 105 -10.96 28.71 11.87
N ILE A 106 -12.08 28.53 12.58
CA ILE A 106 -12.32 29.10 13.92
C ILE A 106 -11.40 28.50 15.00
N PHE A 107 -10.82 27.33 14.75
CA PHE A 107 -9.92 26.68 15.71
C PHE A 107 -8.50 27.21 15.54
N GLN A 108 -7.96 27.83 16.60
CA GLN A 108 -6.62 28.43 16.61
C GLN A 108 -5.75 27.78 17.69
N ASN A 109 -5.45 26.50 17.51
CA ASN A 109 -4.61 25.78 18.45
C ASN A 109 -3.13 26.18 18.31
N PRO A 110 -2.40 26.48 19.40
CA PRO A 110 -0.97 26.82 19.33
C PRO A 110 -0.09 25.68 18.82
N ASN A 111 -0.57 24.42 18.89
CA ASN A 111 0.17 23.25 18.41
C ASN A 111 -0.12 22.91 16.93
N ASN A 112 -0.83 23.78 16.21
CA ASN A 112 -0.98 23.65 14.75
C ASN A 112 0.37 23.84 14.06
N ILE A 113 0.66 23.02 13.05
CA ILE A 113 1.90 23.08 12.28
C ILE A 113 1.55 23.37 10.82
N GLU A 114 1.88 24.58 10.38
CA GLU A 114 1.74 25.03 8.99
C GLU A 114 3.00 24.76 8.18
N SER A 115 2.80 24.40 6.91
CA SER A 115 3.84 24.31 5.88
C SER A 115 3.25 24.79 4.56
N ASP A 116 3.71 25.93 4.06
CA ASP A 116 3.23 26.54 2.82
C ASP A 116 1.68 26.71 2.77
N ASP A 117 1.03 25.99 1.85
CA ASP A 117 -0.43 26.01 1.61
C ASP A 117 -1.18 24.87 2.33
N CYS A 118 -0.50 24.17 3.26
CA CYS A 118 -1.10 23.10 4.04
C CYS A 118 -0.76 23.18 5.52
N PHE A 119 -1.57 22.46 6.31
CA PHE A 119 -1.25 22.12 7.68
C PHE A 119 -0.77 20.68 7.71
N LEU A 120 0.46 20.48 8.19
CA LEU A 120 0.94 19.14 8.54
C LEU A 120 0.12 18.58 9.71
N LYS A 121 -0.31 19.47 10.61
CA LYS A 121 -1.14 19.17 11.77
C LYS A 121 -2.10 20.32 12.07
N PHE A 122 -3.41 20.06 12.07
CA PHE A 122 -4.47 21.00 12.43
C PHE A 122 -5.41 20.39 13.47
N ILE A 123 -5.45 20.96 14.66
CA ILE A 123 -6.22 20.44 15.80
C ILE A 123 -7.54 21.19 15.90
N LEU A 124 -8.66 20.45 15.89
CA LEU A 124 -10.01 21.00 16.03
C LEU A 124 -10.37 21.23 17.51
N SER A 125 -9.55 22.02 18.21
CA SER A 125 -9.76 22.43 19.59
C SER A 125 -9.03 23.74 19.86
N ASN A 126 -9.60 24.59 20.73
CA ASN A 126 -8.94 25.79 21.23
C ASN A 126 -8.17 25.54 22.53
N GLU A 127 -8.25 24.33 23.09
CA GLU A 127 -7.53 23.96 24.30
C GLU A 127 -6.05 23.70 23.99
N THR A 128 -5.15 24.21 24.83
CA THR A 128 -3.76 23.78 24.79
C THR A 128 -3.67 22.33 25.22
N ILE A 129 -3.15 21.48 24.34
CA ILE A 129 -2.97 20.06 24.61
C ILE A 129 -1.50 19.73 24.80
N GLU A 130 -1.20 18.66 25.53
CA GLU A 130 0.13 18.06 25.51
C GLU A 130 0.50 17.70 24.07
N GLU A 131 1.79 17.80 23.75
CA GLU A 131 2.29 17.53 22.41
C GLU A 131 1.89 16.13 21.95
N ILE A 132 1.03 16.06 20.92
CA ILE A 132 0.73 14.80 20.25
C ILE A 132 1.85 14.55 19.25
N ASP A 133 2.75 13.64 19.61
CA ASP A 133 3.74 13.08 18.70
C ASP A 133 3.03 12.12 17.73
N LEU A 134 2.91 12.54 16.48
CA LEU A 134 2.26 11.81 15.39
C LEU A 134 3.29 11.55 14.30
N ASP A 135 4.01 10.44 14.42
CA ASP A 135 4.80 9.91 13.31
C ASP A 135 3.88 9.13 12.36
N ILE A 136 3.23 9.85 11.45
CA ILE A 136 2.29 9.30 10.48
C ILE A 136 2.97 8.28 9.56
N GLU A 137 4.24 8.50 9.23
CA GLU A 137 5.01 7.61 8.35
C GLU A 137 5.26 6.25 9.03
N SER A 138 5.61 6.22 10.32
CA SER A 138 5.79 4.96 11.04
C SER A 138 4.50 4.26 11.43
N ILE A 139 3.37 4.97 11.60
CA ILE A 139 2.08 4.34 11.97
C ILE A 139 1.74 3.16 11.06
N PHE A 140 1.88 3.34 9.74
CA PHE A 140 1.58 2.27 8.79
C PHE A 140 2.63 1.16 8.84
N ILE A 141 3.93 1.50 8.83
CA ILE A 141 5.01 0.51 8.78
C ILE A 141 5.05 -0.36 10.03
N ASP A 142 4.88 0.25 11.21
CA ASP A 142 4.80 -0.47 12.48
C ASP A 142 3.63 -1.45 12.49
N GLU A 143 2.44 -0.99 12.10
CA GLU A 143 1.24 -1.83 12.05
C GLU A 143 1.39 -2.94 11.00
N PHE A 144 2.01 -2.64 9.86
CA PHE A 144 2.31 -3.62 8.82
C PHE A 144 3.21 -4.73 9.36
N LEU A 145 4.28 -4.37 10.07
CA LEU A 145 5.19 -5.33 10.67
C LEU A 145 4.50 -6.18 11.76
N VAL A 146 3.71 -5.54 12.64
CA VAL A 146 2.93 -6.24 13.68
C VAL A 146 1.98 -7.28 13.08
N ARG A 147 1.29 -6.95 12.00
CA ARG A 147 0.38 -7.88 11.33
C ARG A 147 1.13 -8.95 10.56
N LEU A 148 2.17 -8.58 9.82
CA LEU A 148 2.99 -9.51 9.03
C LEU A 148 3.53 -10.65 9.90
N LYS A 149 4.05 -10.34 11.09
CA LYS A 149 4.59 -11.32 12.04
C LYS A 149 3.64 -12.47 12.37
N LYS A 150 2.33 -12.22 12.42
CA LYS A 150 1.32 -13.26 12.68
C LYS A 150 1.25 -14.31 11.57
N HIS A 151 1.84 -14.03 10.42
CA HIS A 151 1.87 -14.87 9.23
C HIS A 151 3.29 -15.32 8.87
N VAL A 152 4.26 -15.12 9.76
CA VAL A 152 5.61 -15.68 9.65
C VAL A 152 5.61 -17.02 10.37
N GLU A 153 5.90 -18.07 9.62
CA GLU A 153 6.01 -19.43 10.12
C GLU A 153 7.49 -19.77 10.29
N PRO A 154 8.00 -19.95 11.52
CA PRO A 154 9.40 -20.32 11.71
C PRO A 154 9.65 -21.75 11.21
N SER A 155 10.87 -22.02 10.77
CA SER A 155 11.34 -23.39 10.56
C SER A 155 11.20 -24.19 11.85
N VAL A 156 10.69 -25.41 11.76
CA VAL A 156 10.67 -26.34 12.91
C VAL A 156 12.12 -26.65 13.29
N GLU A 157 12.42 -26.68 14.60
CA GLU A 157 13.77 -26.98 15.11
C GLU A 157 14.40 -28.17 14.37
N GLY A 158 15.55 -27.90 13.72
CA GLY A 158 16.32 -28.90 12.97
C GLY A 158 15.93 -29.10 11.49
N LYS A 159 14.98 -28.33 10.93
CA LYS A 159 14.63 -28.40 9.49
C LYS A 159 14.37 -27.02 8.89
N ASP A 160 15.39 -26.47 8.23
CA ASP A 160 15.19 -25.30 7.35
C ASP A 160 14.18 -25.62 6.23
N ILE A 161 13.43 -24.61 5.79
CA ILE A 161 12.40 -24.74 4.76
C ILE A 161 13.07 -24.67 3.39
N VAL A 162 12.93 -25.70 2.57
CA VAL A 162 13.38 -25.66 1.16
C VAL A 162 12.45 -24.75 0.38
N HIS A 163 13.00 -23.75 -0.31
CA HIS A 163 12.19 -22.84 -1.12
C HIS A 163 11.90 -23.43 -2.51
N ASP A 164 10.63 -23.45 -2.90
CA ASP A 164 10.20 -24.14 -4.14
C ASP A 164 10.65 -23.40 -5.42
N SER A 165 10.63 -22.07 -5.42
CA SER A 165 10.97 -21.24 -6.61
C SER A 165 12.46 -20.91 -6.73
N SER A 166 13.29 -21.29 -5.75
CA SER A 166 14.73 -21.00 -5.77
C SER A 166 15.45 -22.02 -4.92
N SER A 167 16.56 -22.59 -5.41
CA SER A 167 17.32 -23.65 -4.72
C SER A 167 18.08 -23.14 -3.48
N VAL A 168 17.34 -22.69 -2.47
CA VAL A 168 17.83 -22.14 -1.20
C VAL A 168 16.98 -22.66 -0.03
N TYR A 169 17.51 -22.48 1.17
CA TYR A 169 16.87 -22.81 2.44
C TYR A 169 16.45 -21.52 3.16
N LEU A 170 15.34 -21.57 3.89
CA LEU A 170 14.80 -20.44 4.64
C LEU A 170 14.62 -20.80 6.13
N THR A 171 14.96 -19.87 7.02
CA THR A 171 14.71 -19.99 8.47
C THR A 171 13.26 -19.68 8.85
N SER A 172 12.55 -18.92 8.01
CA SER A 172 11.14 -18.65 8.20
C SER A 172 10.44 -18.50 6.86
N TYR A 173 9.15 -18.82 6.82
CA TYR A 173 8.31 -18.70 5.65
C TYR A 173 7.24 -17.63 5.90
N ILE A 174 7.12 -16.69 4.97
CA ILE A 174 6.12 -15.63 5.03
C ILE A 174 4.89 -16.08 4.25
N ASN A 175 3.82 -16.42 4.96
CA ASN A 175 2.60 -16.93 4.36
C ASN A 175 1.69 -15.79 3.86
N ILE A 176 1.97 -15.28 2.65
CA ILE A 176 1.19 -14.18 2.06
C ILE A 176 -0.29 -14.53 1.87
N LYS A 177 -0.60 -15.79 1.57
CA LYS A 177 -2.00 -16.25 1.42
C LYS A 177 -2.78 -16.13 2.73
N SER A 178 -2.14 -16.46 3.85
CA SER A 178 -2.68 -16.24 5.19
C SER A 178 -2.89 -14.75 5.46
N PHE A 179 -1.90 -13.92 5.10
CA PHE A 179 -1.98 -12.47 5.29
C PHE A 179 -3.12 -11.83 4.46
N ILE A 180 -3.28 -12.21 3.19
CA ILE A 180 -4.39 -11.77 2.33
C ILE A 180 -5.76 -12.12 2.93
N SER A 181 -5.89 -13.34 3.46
CA SER A 181 -7.19 -13.86 3.87
C SER A 181 -7.62 -13.38 5.27
N LEU A 182 -6.69 -13.32 6.23
CA LEU A 182 -6.97 -13.00 7.62
C LEU A 182 -6.89 -11.49 7.91
N GLU A 183 -6.05 -10.75 7.19
CA GLU A 183 -5.85 -9.29 7.38
C GLU A 183 -6.40 -8.49 6.19
N LYS A 184 -7.44 -9.02 5.51
CA LYS A 184 -7.99 -8.54 4.23
C LYS A 184 -8.09 -7.02 4.08
N SER A 185 -8.74 -6.34 5.03
CA SER A 185 -8.93 -4.88 4.97
C SER A 185 -7.59 -4.14 4.96
N PHE A 186 -6.68 -4.54 5.84
CA PHE A 186 -5.35 -3.94 5.95
C PHE A 186 -4.45 -4.31 4.77
N PHE A 187 -4.61 -5.51 4.21
CA PHE A 187 -3.89 -5.92 3.01
C PHE A 187 -4.31 -5.07 1.79
N ILE A 188 -5.60 -4.76 1.63
CA ILE A 188 -6.07 -3.80 0.62
C ILE A 188 -5.46 -2.42 0.83
N TYR A 189 -5.37 -1.96 2.09
CA TYR A 189 -4.70 -0.69 2.40
C TYR A 189 -3.20 -0.71 2.05
N SER A 190 -2.54 -1.85 2.22
CA SER A 190 -1.15 -2.06 1.77
C SER A 190 -1.02 -1.97 0.25
N ILE A 191 -1.96 -2.55 -0.50
CA ILE A 191 -2.01 -2.41 -1.96
C ILE A 191 -2.27 -0.95 -2.38
N TYR A 192 -3.09 -0.20 -1.64
CA TYR A 192 -3.26 1.24 -1.86
C TYR A 192 -1.93 2.00 -1.73
N HIS A 193 -1.13 1.72 -0.69
CA HIS A 193 0.21 2.31 -0.56
C HIS A 193 1.11 1.96 -1.75
N LEU A 194 1.05 0.71 -2.23
CA LEU A 194 1.77 0.30 -3.42
C LEU A 194 1.31 1.07 -4.66
N ALA A 195 0.00 1.29 -4.82
CA ALA A 195 -0.56 2.06 -5.92
C ALA A 195 -0.08 3.52 -5.92
N ILE A 196 0.01 4.16 -4.74
CA ILE A 196 0.58 5.51 -4.60
C ILE A 196 2.06 5.51 -5.04
N LYS A 197 2.86 4.54 -4.61
CA LYS A 197 4.26 4.41 -5.06
C LYS A 197 4.36 4.24 -6.57
N ILE A 198 3.53 3.38 -7.16
CA ILE A 198 3.47 3.19 -8.62
C ILE A 198 3.15 4.51 -9.33
N ARG A 199 2.15 5.24 -8.84
CA ARG A 199 1.73 6.53 -9.39
C ARG A 199 2.86 7.55 -9.42
N ASP A 200 3.60 7.63 -8.31
CA ASP A 200 4.61 8.65 -8.13
C ASP A 200 5.89 8.30 -8.90
N HIS A 201 6.26 7.01 -8.93
CA HIS A 201 7.43 6.51 -9.66
C HIS A 201 7.22 6.58 -11.18
N TRP A 202 6.13 5.99 -11.71
CA TRP A 202 5.85 5.93 -13.15
C TRP A 202 4.84 7.00 -13.59
N LYS A 203 4.96 8.19 -13.02
CA LYS A 203 4.01 9.30 -13.22
C LYS A 203 3.89 9.71 -14.69
N ILE A 204 4.97 9.62 -15.46
CA ILE A 204 5.01 10.02 -16.87
C ILE A 204 4.24 9.00 -17.70
N GLU A 205 4.53 7.71 -17.49
CA GLU A 205 3.95 6.59 -18.22
C GLU A 205 2.45 6.45 -17.95
N LEU A 206 2.01 6.75 -16.73
CA LEU A 206 0.59 6.71 -16.35
C LEU A 206 -0.23 7.89 -16.89
N LYS A 207 0.42 9.03 -17.15
CA LYS A 207 -0.23 10.25 -17.65
C LYS A 207 -0.44 10.26 -19.16
N SER A 208 0.09 9.27 -19.91
CA SER A 208 -0.10 9.25 -21.35
C SER A 208 -1.60 9.19 -21.70
N GLU A 209 -2.06 10.20 -22.45
CA GLU A 209 -3.43 10.28 -22.99
C GLU A 209 -3.66 9.24 -24.09
N ILE A 210 -2.58 8.69 -24.66
CA ILE A 210 -2.65 7.58 -25.61
C ILE A 210 -2.89 6.32 -24.78
N ILE A 211 -4.15 5.84 -24.77
CA ILE A 211 -4.58 4.62 -24.06
C ILE A 211 -3.63 3.45 -24.34
N ASN A 212 -3.12 3.36 -25.57
CA ASN A 212 -2.20 2.30 -25.99
C ASN A 212 -0.75 2.43 -25.49
N GLN A 213 -0.45 3.40 -24.63
CA GLN A 213 0.86 3.57 -24.00
C GLN A 213 0.85 3.38 -22.49
N LYS A 214 -0.33 3.31 -21.87
CA LYS A 214 -0.44 3.03 -20.43
C LYS A 214 0.15 1.65 -20.13
N PRO A 215 0.89 1.51 -19.01
CA PRO A 215 1.49 0.25 -18.63
C PRO A 215 0.44 -0.85 -18.41
N ILE A 216 0.75 -2.07 -18.80
CA ILE A 216 -0.02 -3.27 -18.47
C ILE A 216 0.63 -3.95 -17.26
N LEU A 217 -0.19 -4.30 -16.26
CA LEU A 217 0.28 -5.01 -15.08
C LEU A 217 0.37 -6.50 -15.38
N ILE A 218 1.54 -7.11 -15.16
CA ILE A 218 1.77 -8.54 -15.37
C ILE A 218 1.85 -9.28 -14.05
N CYS A 219 1.14 -10.40 -13.92
CA CYS A 219 1.26 -11.30 -12.77
C CYS A 219 1.44 -12.76 -13.18
N GLN A 220 2.03 -13.56 -12.29
CA GLN A 220 2.48 -14.93 -12.60
C GLN A 220 1.87 -16.03 -11.73
N ASN A 221 1.24 -15.68 -10.61
CA ASN A 221 0.68 -16.62 -9.65
C ASN A 221 -0.66 -16.10 -9.08
N LEU A 222 -1.35 -16.93 -8.29
CA LEU A 222 -2.67 -16.58 -7.74
C LEU A 222 -2.63 -15.44 -6.70
N ASN A 223 -1.56 -15.33 -5.91
CA ASN A 223 -1.45 -14.26 -4.92
C ASN A 223 -1.21 -12.91 -5.62
N SER A 224 -0.27 -12.88 -6.57
CA SER A 224 0.03 -11.72 -7.40
C SER A 224 -1.15 -11.33 -8.30
N SER A 225 -1.97 -12.27 -8.78
CA SER A 225 -3.17 -11.92 -9.55
C SER A 225 -4.23 -11.21 -8.71
N TYR A 226 -4.40 -11.60 -7.44
CA TYR A 226 -5.25 -10.85 -6.51
C TYR A 226 -4.74 -9.41 -6.31
N ILE A 227 -3.45 -9.24 -6.02
CA ILE A 227 -2.83 -7.92 -5.85
C ILE A 227 -3.01 -7.09 -7.13
N THR A 228 -2.75 -7.69 -8.28
CA THR A 228 -2.82 -7.05 -9.60
C THR A 228 -4.24 -6.61 -9.94
N SER A 229 -5.26 -7.39 -9.56
CA SER A 229 -6.67 -7.03 -9.74
C SER A 229 -7.04 -5.77 -8.94
N VAL A 230 -6.60 -5.69 -7.68
CA VAL A 230 -6.83 -4.50 -6.85
C VAL A 230 -6.05 -3.30 -7.40
N LEU A 231 -4.77 -3.48 -7.76
CA LEU A 231 -3.94 -2.42 -8.37
C LEU A 231 -4.54 -1.89 -9.67
N SER A 232 -4.96 -2.77 -10.58
CA SER A 232 -5.62 -2.43 -11.83
C SER A 232 -6.86 -1.57 -11.60
N SER A 233 -7.68 -1.94 -10.61
CA SER A 233 -8.89 -1.19 -10.27
C SER A 233 -8.57 0.20 -9.71
N LEU A 234 -7.52 0.31 -8.89
CA LEU A 234 -7.02 1.55 -8.28
C LEU A 234 -6.31 2.47 -9.28
N LEU A 235 -5.55 1.92 -10.23
CA LEU A 235 -4.72 2.66 -11.19
C LEU A 235 -5.36 2.82 -12.58
N LYS A 236 -6.47 2.13 -12.85
CA LYS A 236 -7.12 2.04 -14.17
C LYS A 236 -6.19 1.53 -15.26
N LEU A 237 -5.51 0.42 -14.98
CA LEU A 237 -4.57 -0.24 -15.88
C LEU A 237 -5.05 -1.64 -16.26
N ASP A 238 -4.69 -2.08 -17.46
CA ASP A 238 -4.98 -3.44 -17.92
C ASP A 238 -4.11 -4.47 -17.22
N ILE A 239 -4.58 -5.73 -17.22
CA ILE A 239 -3.89 -6.86 -16.60
C ILE A 239 -3.55 -7.89 -17.66
N LEU A 240 -2.33 -8.42 -17.60
CA LEU A 240 -1.92 -9.60 -18.33
C LEU A 240 -1.48 -10.70 -17.34
N ILE A 241 -2.16 -11.84 -17.40
CA ILE A 241 -1.84 -13.00 -16.56
C ILE A 241 -0.98 -13.97 -17.35
N LEU A 242 0.23 -14.24 -16.84
CA LEU A 242 1.16 -15.22 -17.39
C LEU A 242 1.19 -16.45 -16.46
N ASP A 243 0.38 -17.46 -16.76
CA ASP A 243 0.31 -18.65 -15.92
C ASP A 243 1.57 -19.53 -16.06
N LYS A 244 2.13 -19.97 -14.91
CA LYS A 244 3.22 -20.96 -14.78
C LYS A 244 4.54 -20.61 -15.49
N ILE A 245 5.06 -19.42 -15.25
CA ILE A 245 6.47 -19.10 -15.58
C ILE A 245 7.38 -19.66 -14.48
N GLY A 246 7.54 -20.98 -14.44
CA GLY A 246 8.48 -21.66 -13.55
C GLY A 246 9.63 -22.30 -14.35
N PRO A 247 10.77 -22.62 -13.72
CA PRO A 247 11.92 -23.24 -14.39
C PRO A 247 11.62 -24.61 -15.03
N ILE A 248 10.47 -25.21 -14.72
CA ILE A 248 10.16 -26.62 -15.03
C ILE A 248 9.10 -26.80 -16.13
N ASN A 249 8.36 -25.77 -16.59
CA ASN A 249 7.29 -26.02 -17.59
C ASN A 249 7.12 -24.97 -18.70
N LYS A 250 7.29 -25.48 -19.94
CA LYS A 250 6.76 -25.10 -21.25
C LYS A 250 6.36 -23.63 -21.47
N ILE A 251 7.18 -22.95 -22.28
CA ILE A 251 6.77 -21.78 -23.07
C ILE A 251 5.55 -22.21 -23.90
N TYR A 252 4.36 -21.70 -23.57
CA TYR A 252 3.18 -21.93 -24.39
C TYR A 252 3.40 -21.30 -25.76
N SER A 253 3.13 -22.04 -26.83
CA SER A 253 3.14 -21.59 -28.22
C SER A 253 2.14 -20.47 -28.54
N THR A 254 1.42 -19.95 -27.54
CA THR A 254 0.42 -18.87 -27.63
C THR A 254 0.87 -17.57 -26.95
N LEU A 255 2.11 -17.49 -26.42
CA LEU A 255 2.69 -16.25 -25.88
C LEU A 255 2.90 -15.17 -26.94
N ASP A 256 3.17 -15.59 -28.19
CA ASP A 256 3.42 -14.73 -29.38
C ASP A 256 2.30 -13.75 -29.74
N ARG A 257 1.15 -13.76 -29.05
CA ARG A 257 0.04 -12.84 -29.30
C ARG A 257 -0.47 -12.07 -28.08
N LYS A 258 0.19 -12.23 -26.92
CA LYS A 258 -0.27 -11.60 -25.67
C LYS A 258 0.56 -10.38 -25.24
N ILE A 259 1.82 -10.34 -25.63
CA ILE A 259 2.69 -9.18 -25.43
C ILE A 259 2.66 -8.36 -26.70
N GLU A 260 2.35 -7.08 -26.55
CA GLU A 260 2.30 -6.10 -27.62
C GLU A 260 3.68 -5.44 -27.76
N GLU A 261 4.18 -5.35 -28.98
CA GLU A 261 5.44 -4.67 -29.27
C GLU A 261 5.38 -3.20 -28.82
N SER A 262 6.48 -2.70 -28.26
CA SER A 262 6.64 -1.32 -27.74
C SER A 262 5.66 -0.93 -26.63
N ARG A 263 4.93 -1.88 -26.04
CA ARG A 263 4.03 -1.63 -24.93
C ARG A 263 4.77 -1.68 -23.60
N ASN A 264 4.40 -0.82 -22.66
CA ASN A 264 4.99 -0.73 -21.33
C ASN A 264 4.40 -1.79 -20.38
N TYR A 265 5.25 -2.42 -19.56
CA TYR A 265 4.84 -3.45 -18.63
C TYR A 265 5.46 -3.27 -17.25
N ILE A 266 4.64 -3.50 -16.21
CA ILE A 266 5.08 -3.53 -14.80
C ILE A 266 4.75 -4.91 -14.24
N VAL A 267 5.76 -5.60 -13.71
CA VAL A 267 5.60 -6.94 -13.14
C VAL A 267 5.16 -6.83 -11.69
N VAL A 268 4.10 -7.51 -11.30
CA VAL A 268 3.54 -7.51 -9.95
C VAL A 268 3.82 -8.87 -9.30
N SER A 269 4.42 -8.84 -8.11
CA SER A 269 4.69 -10.02 -7.28
C SER A 269 4.10 -9.82 -5.89
N ASP A 270 3.80 -10.92 -5.21
CA ASP A 270 3.42 -10.89 -3.79
C ASP A 270 4.64 -10.69 -2.89
N LEU A 271 5.65 -11.55 -3.04
CA LEU A 271 6.92 -11.47 -2.32
C LEU A 271 8.09 -11.67 -3.27
N VAL A 272 9.12 -10.83 -3.14
CA VAL A 272 10.36 -10.93 -3.92
C VAL A 272 11.50 -11.35 -3.00
N CYS A 273 11.94 -12.59 -3.14
CA CYS A 273 13.10 -13.13 -2.43
C CYS A 273 14.39 -12.91 -3.25
N LEU A 274 14.66 -13.76 -4.26
CA LEU A 274 15.80 -13.61 -5.18
C LEU A 274 15.45 -12.96 -6.52
N GLY A 275 14.16 -12.76 -6.81
CA GLY A 275 13.68 -12.11 -8.03
C GLY A 275 13.76 -12.97 -9.30
N THR A 276 13.90 -14.29 -9.19
CA THR A 276 13.96 -15.21 -10.33
C THR A 276 12.73 -15.08 -11.23
N GLU A 277 11.53 -15.10 -10.65
CA GLU A 277 10.24 -14.94 -11.34
C GLU A 277 10.15 -13.62 -12.13
N ILE A 278 10.63 -12.52 -11.53
CA ILE A 278 10.69 -11.20 -12.19
C ILE A 278 11.66 -11.23 -13.37
N LYS A 279 12.86 -11.81 -13.21
CA LYS A 279 13.84 -11.92 -14.30
C LYS A 279 13.30 -12.72 -15.49
N ILE A 280 12.55 -13.79 -15.22
CA ILE A 280 11.93 -14.57 -16.30
C ILE A 280 10.82 -13.74 -16.98
N ALA A 281 9.98 -13.03 -16.22
CA ALA A 281 8.96 -12.13 -16.80
C ALA A 281 9.60 -11.07 -17.70
N LYS A 282 10.62 -10.37 -17.18
CA LYS A 282 11.39 -9.36 -17.91
C LYS A 282 11.91 -9.92 -19.23
N SER A 283 12.55 -11.09 -19.18
CA SER A 283 13.11 -11.75 -20.37
C SER A 283 12.01 -12.06 -21.40
N ILE A 284 10.85 -12.53 -20.97
CA ILE A 284 9.71 -12.81 -21.87
C ILE A 284 9.16 -11.53 -22.49
N ILE A 285 8.99 -10.47 -21.69
CA ILE A 285 8.49 -9.17 -22.16
C ILE A 285 9.43 -8.61 -23.23
N GLU A 286 10.73 -8.52 -22.93
CA GLU A 286 11.73 -7.95 -23.84
C GLU A 286 11.92 -8.81 -25.09
N PHE A 287 11.92 -10.14 -24.95
CA PHE A 287 12.03 -11.06 -26.09
C PHE A 287 10.88 -10.93 -27.09
N LEU A 288 9.67 -10.65 -26.60
CA LEU A 288 8.47 -10.43 -27.43
C LEU A 288 8.29 -8.96 -27.85
N GLY A 289 9.32 -8.12 -27.67
CA GLY A 289 9.34 -6.72 -28.12
C GLY A 289 8.62 -5.73 -27.21
N GLY A 290 8.16 -6.14 -26.03
CA GLY A 290 7.61 -5.24 -25.01
C GLY A 290 8.68 -4.48 -24.23
N ILE A 291 8.29 -3.42 -23.52
CA ILE A 291 9.16 -2.58 -22.70
C ILE A 291 8.90 -2.90 -21.23
N TYR A 292 9.90 -3.48 -20.56
CA TYR A 292 9.88 -3.67 -19.12
C TYR A 292 10.19 -2.36 -18.40
N LEU A 293 9.22 -1.82 -17.65
CA LEU A 293 9.41 -0.61 -16.85
C LEU A 293 9.99 -0.89 -15.47
N GLY A 294 9.72 -2.08 -14.91
CA GLY A 294 10.07 -2.40 -13.55
C GLY A 294 9.16 -3.44 -12.90
N ASN A 295 9.34 -3.64 -11.61
CA ASN A 295 8.49 -4.53 -10.82
C ASN A 295 8.02 -3.90 -9.51
N VAL A 296 6.91 -4.42 -9.02
CA VAL A 296 6.33 -4.05 -7.73
C VAL A 296 6.01 -5.26 -6.88
N SER A 297 6.14 -5.13 -5.56
CA SER A 297 5.72 -6.18 -4.63
C SER A 297 5.17 -5.68 -3.31
N ILE A 298 4.45 -6.55 -2.59
CA ILE A 298 4.06 -6.24 -1.21
C ILE A 298 5.30 -6.32 -0.32
N ILE A 299 6.07 -7.40 -0.44
CA ILE A 299 7.28 -7.61 0.37
C ILE A 299 8.47 -7.83 -0.55
N ARG A 300 9.61 -7.25 -0.20
CA ARG A 300 10.89 -7.52 -0.85
C ARG A 300 11.96 -7.84 0.19
N VAL A 301 12.74 -8.88 -0.03
CA VAL A 301 13.92 -9.21 0.77
C VAL A 301 15.14 -8.59 0.11
N GLU A 302 15.89 -7.79 0.85
CA GLU A 302 17.14 -7.22 0.37
C GLU A 302 18.28 -8.22 0.48
N THR A 303 18.63 -8.84 -0.65
CA THR A 303 19.67 -9.88 -0.73
C THR A 303 21.02 -9.38 -1.21
N ILE A 304 21.10 -8.10 -1.58
CA ILE A 304 22.30 -7.41 -2.06
C ILE A 304 22.52 -6.16 -1.19
N LEU A 305 23.75 -5.65 -1.09
CA LEU A 305 24.05 -4.43 -0.34
C LEU A 305 23.57 -3.17 -1.09
N LYS A 306 23.19 -2.12 -0.35
CA LYS A 306 22.76 -0.80 -0.90
C LYS A 306 23.68 -0.24 -2.00
N LYS A 307 24.99 -0.36 -1.83
CA LYS A 307 26.01 0.12 -2.78
C LYS A 307 26.07 -0.66 -4.10
N ASP A 308 25.62 -1.91 -4.11
CA ASP A 308 25.72 -2.83 -5.24
C ASP A 308 24.37 -2.94 -5.99
N LYS A 309 23.39 -2.11 -5.63
CA LYS A 309 22.05 -2.10 -6.20
C LYS A 309 21.88 -0.99 -7.23
N SER A 310 21.29 -1.34 -8.38
CA SER A 310 20.54 -0.39 -9.21
C SER A 310 19.05 -0.69 -9.02
N TYR A 311 18.38 0.00 -8.10
CA TYR A 311 16.94 -0.19 -7.83
C TYR A 311 16.07 0.95 -8.39
N LEU A 312 16.47 1.50 -9.53
CA LEU A 312 15.68 2.56 -10.16
C LEU A 312 14.33 2.07 -10.69
N ASP A 313 14.07 0.76 -10.76
CA ASP A 313 12.90 0.16 -11.41
C ASP A 313 12.09 -0.74 -10.47
N THR A 314 12.31 -0.68 -9.15
CA THR A 314 11.58 -1.54 -8.20
C THR A 314 10.90 -0.76 -7.08
N GLU A 315 9.60 -1.01 -6.88
CA GLU A 315 8.85 -0.50 -5.73
C GLU A 315 8.30 -1.62 -4.85
N CYS A 316 8.19 -1.41 -3.54
CA CYS A 316 7.48 -2.34 -2.68
C CYS A 316 6.85 -1.67 -1.46
N VAL A 317 5.88 -2.33 -0.84
CA VAL A 317 5.27 -1.81 0.41
C VAL A 317 6.28 -1.89 1.56
N PHE A 318 6.90 -3.05 1.76
CA PHE A 318 7.83 -3.29 2.86
C PHE A 318 9.11 -4.00 2.38
N ASN A 319 10.26 -3.48 2.81
CA ASN A 319 11.57 -4.10 2.59
C ASN A 319 12.03 -4.82 3.85
N ILE A 320 12.40 -6.09 3.74
CA ILE A 320 13.14 -6.83 4.75
C ILE A 320 14.63 -6.55 4.51
N THR A 321 15.26 -5.92 5.47
CA THR A 321 16.65 -5.48 5.46
C THR A 321 17.35 -5.97 6.71
N ASN A 322 18.68 -5.94 6.75
CA ASN A 322 19.42 -6.30 7.97
C ASN A 322 19.01 -5.47 9.20
N GLU A 323 18.52 -4.24 9.01
CA GLU A 323 18.14 -3.33 10.09
C GLU A 323 16.80 -3.73 10.76
N ASN A 324 15.87 -4.31 10.00
CA ASN A 324 14.52 -4.65 10.48
C ASN A 324 14.20 -6.16 10.51
N ASN A 325 15.14 -7.01 10.07
CA ASN A 325 14.94 -8.46 10.04
C ASN A 325 14.93 -9.11 11.43
N LYS A 326 15.38 -8.41 12.48
CA LYS A 326 15.48 -8.95 13.85
C LYS A 326 14.17 -9.59 14.34
N GLU A 327 13.03 -9.07 13.92
CA GLU A 327 11.73 -9.52 14.38
C GLU A 327 11.00 -10.45 13.39
N ILE A 328 11.53 -10.61 12.17
CA ILE A 328 10.99 -11.49 11.13
C ILE A 328 11.81 -12.79 11.06
N GLU A 329 13.09 -12.71 11.45
CA GLU A 329 14.03 -13.84 11.48
C GLU A 329 14.09 -14.57 10.14
N TYR A 330 14.05 -13.81 9.03
CA TYR A 330 14.06 -14.32 7.67
C TYR A 330 15.49 -14.36 7.13
N GLU A 331 16.06 -15.55 7.02
CA GLU A 331 17.39 -15.77 6.46
C GLU A 331 17.31 -16.68 5.24
N ILE A 332 18.13 -16.36 4.25
CA ILE A 332 18.33 -17.21 3.06
C ILE A 332 19.67 -17.92 3.23
N LYS A 333 19.61 -19.24 3.30
CA LYS A 333 20.77 -20.12 3.47
C LYS A 333 21.00 -20.96 2.21
N THR A 334 22.24 -21.34 2.00
CA THR A 334 22.60 -22.41 1.06
C THR A 334 23.08 -23.62 1.84
N ALA A 335 23.27 -24.77 1.17
CA ALA A 335 23.83 -25.97 1.80
C ALA A 335 25.20 -25.73 2.46
N LEU A 336 25.94 -24.68 2.05
CA LEU A 336 27.23 -24.29 2.64
C LEU A 336 27.08 -23.58 4.00
N ASN A 337 25.87 -23.13 4.34
CA ASN A 337 25.57 -22.33 5.53
C ASN A 337 24.80 -23.11 6.60
N ILE A 338 24.40 -24.36 6.30
CA ILE A 338 23.67 -25.20 7.25
C ILE A 338 24.69 -25.90 8.14
N VAL A 339 24.63 -25.63 9.44
CA VAL A 339 25.40 -26.38 10.44
C VAL A 339 24.67 -27.71 10.66
N SER A 340 25.31 -28.81 10.28
CA SER A 340 24.81 -30.19 10.41
C SER A 340 24.77 -30.67 11.85
#